data_AF-A0A6A2YQV9-F1
#
_entry.id   AF-A0A6A2YQV9-F1
#
_cell.length_a   1.000
_cell.length_b   1.000
_cell.length_c   1.000
_cell.angle_alpha   90.00
_cell.angle_beta   90.00
_cell.angle_gamma   90.00
#
_symmetry.space_group_name_H-M   'P 1'
#
loop_
_entity.id
_entity.type
_entity.pdbx_description
1 polymer ?
#
loop_
_entity_poly.entity_id
_entity_poly.type
_entity_poly.pdbx_seq_one_letter_code
_entity_poly.pdbx_strand_id
1 'polypeptide(L)'
;MMKMAGFRPDKITFVSVLSSCSELATLGQGQQIHVDVIKTGASLDVGVISTLISMYSRCGCLEDSIKDFMKCEVADNVSWSSMIAAYWFHGQGVEAVELFEQMEKEGLEPNDFTFLSLLYACSHCGLKDKGLEFFKLMTEKYGINPGVQHYTCVVDLLGRAGCLNEAEAMIRSMPVKGDSIIWKTLLSACRQVAEEVLKLDPQDSASYVLLANIHASEKKWHSVSEVRKTMRDRRVKKEPGEPTAEMKFHGYVPDTILVLHDMDNEEKEYSLSHRSEKMAIAFALMNTPAGTPIRVMKNLRICNDCHVAIKIISEIKIERLLCETLVDFIISEMENVLVEIIGDRVFAATL
;
A
#
# COMPACT_ATOMS: atom_id res chain seq x y z
N MET A 1 33.54 29.02 0.34
CA MET A 1 34.36 29.33 1.54
C MET A 1 35.73 28.63 1.51
N MET A 2 35.81 27.30 1.44
CA MET A 2 37.10 26.56 1.43
C MET A 2 38.13 27.06 0.39
N LYS A 3 37.72 27.16 -0.89
CA LYS A 3 38.58 27.69 -1.97
C LYS A 3 39.02 29.14 -1.76
N MET A 4 38.15 29.98 -1.18
CA MET A 4 38.49 31.39 -0.88
C MET A 4 39.53 31.50 0.24
N ALA A 5 39.57 30.52 1.15
CA ALA A 5 40.60 30.40 2.18
C ALA A 5 41.89 29.71 1.68
N GLY A 6 42.00 29.41 0.37
CA GLY A 6 43.20 28.83 -0.23
C GLY A 6 43.34 27.31 -0.10
N PHE A 7 42.38 26.62 0.53
CA PHE A 7 42.41 25.16 0.67
C PHE A 7 41.96 24.47 -0.62
N ARG A 8 42.68 23.39 -0.98
CA ARG A 8 42.33 22.54 -2.12
C ARG A 8 41.34 21.45 -1.69
N PRO A 9 40.20 21.29 -2.39
CA PRO A 9 39.29 20.18 -2.12
C PRO A 9 40.00 18.83 -2.27
N ASP A 10 39.68 17.92 -1.37
CA ASP A 10 40.11 16.53 -1.42
C ASP A 10 38.94 15.61 -1.81
N LYS A 11 39.22 14.30 -1.89
CA LYS A 11 38.24 13.28 -2.29
C LYS A 11 36.99 13.29 -1.39
N ILE A 12 37.18 13.41 -0.07
CA ILE A 12 36.09 13.43 0.91
C ILE A 12 35.21 14.68 0.71
N THR A 13 35.84 15.82 0.44
CA THR A 13 35.14 17.06 0.11
C THR A 13 34.27 16.88 -1.13
N PHE A 14 34.81 16.27 -2.20
CA PHE A 14 34.06 16.03 -3.42
C PHE A 14 32.88 15.10 -3.20
N VAL A 15 33.09 13.96 -2.53
CA VAL A 15 32.01 13.02 -2.20
C VAL A 15 30.89 13.75 -1.45
N SER A 16 31.22 14.49 -0.39
CA SER A 16 30.23 15.19 0.42
C SER A 16 29.40 16.21 -0.38
N VAL A 17 30.05 17.07 -1.17
CA VAL A 17 29.33 18.12 -1.91
C VAL A 17 28.54 17.52 -3.09
N LEU A 18 29.07 16.50 -3.77
CA LEU A 18 28.35 15.80 -4.84
C LEU A 18 27.13 15.04 -4.32
N SER A 19 27.21 14.41 -3.14
CA SER A 19 26.05 13.81 -2.48
C SER A 19 24.96 14.84 -2.20
N SER A 20 25.32 16.04 -1.71
CA SER A 20 24.34 17.12 -1.53
C SER A 20 23.71 17.55 -2.87
N CYS A 21 24.48 17.64 -3.95
CA CYS A 21 23.93 17.94 -5.28
C CYS A 21 22.99 16.84 -5.78
N SER A 22 23.28 15.58 -5.47
CA SER A 22 22.46 14.42 -5.79
C SER A 22 21.10 14.43 -5.06
N GLU A 23 21.10 14.81 -3.79
CA GLU A 23 19.89 14.93 -2.98
C GLU A 23 19.01 16.10 -3.40
N LEU A 24 19.63 17.23 -3.73
CA LEU A 24 18.95 18.47 -4.16
C LEU A 24 18.64 18.54 -5.66
N ALA A 25 19.06 17.53 -6.44
CA ALA A 25 18.94 17.48 -7.89
C ALA A 25 19.50 18.73 -8.61
N THR A 26 20.62 19.27 -8.12
CA THR A 26 21.24 20.51 -8.64
C THR A 26 22.30 20.23 -9.69
N LEU A 27 21.87 19.87 -10.91
CA LEU A 27 22.77 19.48 -12.01
C LEU A 27 23.88 20.50 -12.31
N GLY A 28 23.52 21.78 -12.45
CA GLY A 28 24.48 22.82 -12.82
C GLY A 28 25.61 23.02 -11.80
N GLN A 29 25.32 22.81 -10.51
CA GLN A 29 26.34 22.85 -9.45
C GLN A 29 27.16 21.56 -9.46
N GLY A 30 26.52 20.41 -9.63
CA GLY A 30 27.19 19.11 -9.78
C GLY A 30 28.21 19.10 -10.92
N GLN A 31 27.85 19.65 -12.09
CA GLN A 31 28.75 19.78 -13.24
C GLN A 31 29.96 20.68 -12.95
N GLN A 32 29.76 21.80 -12.23
CA GLN A 32 30.88 22.67 -11.83
C GLN A 32 31.85 21.94 -10.89
N ILE A 33 31.32 21.18 -9.94
CA ILE A 33 32.12 20.38 -9.01
C ILE A 33 32.84 19.25 -9.77
N HIS A 34 32.20 18.61 -10.73
CA HIS A 34 32.85 17.60 -11.57
C HIS A 34 34.03 18.17 -12.36
N VAL A 35 33.92 19.39 -12.89
CA VAL A 35 35.07 20.08 -13.50
C VAL A 35 36.23 20.25 -12.51
N ASP A 36 35.93 20.54 -11.23
CA ASP A 36 36.94 20.62 -10.18
C ASP A 36 37.55 19.26 -9.82
N VAL A 37 36.75 18.18 -9.82
CA VAL A 37 37.21 16.79 -9.65
C VAL A 37 38.24 16.44 -10.73
N ILE A 38 37.97 16.80 -11.98
CA ILE A 38 38.90 16.57 -13.11
C ILE A 38 40.18 17.38 -12.91
N LYS A 39 40.07 18.69 -12.60
CA LYS A 39 41.23 19.58 -12.43
C LYS A 39 42.15 19.19 -11.26
N THR A 40 41.61 18.54 -10.24
CA THR A 40 42.36 18.06 -9.07
C THR A 40 42.94 16.67 -9.25
N GLY A 41 42.62 15.98 -10.37
CA GLY A 41 43.05 14.61 -10.64
C GLY A 41 42.30 13.57 -9.81
N ALA A 42 41.17 13.93 -9.19
CA ALA A 42 40.34 13.03 -8.39
C ALA A 42 39.36 12.20 -9.24
N SER A 43 39.32 12.40 -10.57
CA SER A 43 38.37 11.75 -11.49
C SER A 43 38.57 10.25 -11.68
N LEU A 44 39.69 9.69 -11.22
CA LEU A 44 39.99 8.25 -11.27
C LEU A 44 39.69 7.54 -9.95
N ASP A 45 39.29 8.28 -8.92
CA ASP A 45 38.97 7.69 -7.62
C ASP A 45 37.58 7.05 -7.65
N VAL A 46 37.52 5.76 -7.30
CA VAL A 46 36.28 4.95 -7.36
C VAL A 46 35.17 5.51 -6.45
N GLY A 47 35.53 6.05 -5.28
CA GLY A 47 34.58 6.70 -4.38
C GLY A 47 33.99 7.98 -4.96
N VAL A 48 34.82 8.78 -5.64
CA VAL A 48 34.35 9.98 -6.34
C VAL A 48 33.49 9.61 -7.57
N ILE A 49 33.91 8.61 -8.36
CA ILE A 49 33.17 8.12 -9.54
C ILE A 49 31.78 7.61 -9.14
N SER A 50 31.67 6.74 -8.14
CA SER A 50 30.38 6.24 -7.65
C SER A 50 29.44 7.37 -7.20
N THR A 51 30.00 8.41 -6.56
CA THR A 51 29.21 9.59 -6.17
C THR A 51 28.77 10.43 -7.37
N LEU A 52 29.63 10.58 -8.39
CA LEU A 52 29.28 11.24 -9.66
C LEU A 52 28.16 10.49 -10.39
N ILE A 53 28.24 9.15 -10.46
CA ILE A 53 27.20 8.29 -11.04
C ILE A 53 25.85 8.56 -10.35
N SER A 54 25.83 8.56 -9.01
CA SER A 54 24.62 8.84 -8.22
C SER A 54 24.09 10.25 -8.47
N MET A 55 24.97 11.25 -8.47
CA MET A 55 24.61 12.66 -8.70
C MET A 55 23.99 12.88 -10.08
N TYR A 56 24.64 12.40 -11.13
CA TYR A 56 24.11 12.54 -12.50
C TYR A 56 22.81 11.76 -12.69
N SER A 57 22.73 10.53 -12.16
CA SER A 57 21.53 9.70 -12.26
C SER A 57 20.32 10.40 -11.63
N ARG A 58 20.47 10.93 -10.41
CA ARG A 58 19.40 11.63 -9.70
C ARG A 58 19.06 13.00 -10.28
N CYS A 59 19.98 13.58 -11.06
CA CYS A 59 19.73 14.79 -11.86
C CYS A 59 19.09 14.49 -13.22
N GLY A 60 18.80 13.23 -13.55
CA GLY A 60 18.18 12.85 -14.82
C GLY A 60 19.16 12.74 -16.00
N CYS A 61 20.46 12.62 -15.76
CA CYS A 61 21.49 12.54 -16.80
C CYS A 61 22.19 11.16 -16.81
N LEU A 62 21.48 10.12 -17.26
CA LEU A 62 22.02 8.76 -17.24
C LEU A 62 23.27 8.59 -18.12
N GLU A 63 23.32 9.25 -19.27
CA GLU A 63 24.45 9.13 -20.21
C GLU A 63 25.75 9.62 -19.59
N ASP A 64 25.70 10.65 -18.72
CA ASP A 64 26.87 11.14 -18.01
C ASP A 64 27.30 10.18 -16.89
N SER A 65 26.34 9.55 -16.19
CA SER A 65 26.64 8.44 -15.28
C SER A 65 27.36 7.29 -15.99
N ILE A 66 26.90 6.88 -17.18
CA ILE A 66 27.54 5.82 -17.98
C ILE A 66 28.96 6.24 -18.36
N LYS A 67 29.16 7.47 -18.84
CA LYS A 67 30.51 7.97 -19.20
C LYS A 67 31.47 7.93 -18.02
N ASP A 68 31.00 8.27 -16.82
CA ASP A 68 31.86 8.25 -15.63
C ASP A 68 32.13 6.82 -15.14
N PHE A 69 31.15 5.92 -15.23
CA PHE A 69 31.34 4.50 -14.98
C PHE A 69 32.39 3.89 -15.93
N MET A 70 32.33 4.19 -17.22
CA MET A 70 33.27 3.69 -18.24
C MET A 70 34.71 4.21 -18.07
N LYS A 71 34.91 5.30 -17.33
CA LYS A 71 36.27 5.79 -16.97
C LYS A 71 36.87 5.02 -15.80
N CYS A 72 36.09 4.21 -15.10
CA CYS A 72 36.56 3.43 -13.97
C CYS A 72 37.37 2.23 -14.46
N GLU A 73 38.70 2.29 -14.32
CA GLU A 73 39.59 1.18 -14.72
C GLU A 73 39.42 -0.06 -13.83
N VAL A 74 39.09 0.15 -12.55
CA VAL A 74 38.85 -0.92 -11.56
C VAL A 74 37.58 -0.56 -10.79
N ALA A 75 36.45 -1.00 -11.32
CA ALA A 75 35.14 -0.82 -10.69
C ALA A 75 34.97 -1.80 -9.51
N ASP A 76 34.61 -1.27 -8.35
CA ASP A 76 34.28 -2.04 -7.16
C ASP A 76 32.77 -2.28 -7.01
N ASN A 77 32.37 -3.07 -6.00
CA ASN A 77 30.96 -3.33 -5.70
C ASN A 77 30.10 -2.06 -5.58
N VAL A 78 30.66 -0.96 -5.06
CA VAL A 78 29.93 0.30 -4.84
C VAL A 78 29.63 0.97 -6.18
N SER A 79 30.61 1.07 -7.07
CA SER A 79 30.44 1.64 -8.40
C SER A 79 29.45 0.85 -9.27
N TRP A 80 29.54 -0.49 -9.28
CA TRP A 80 28.58 -1.37 -9.95
C TRP A 80 27.16 -1.20 -9.40
N SER A 81 27.01 -1.25 -8.08
CA SER A 81 25.69 -1.09 -7.45
C SER A 81 25.10 0.30 -7.69
N SER A 82 25.93 1.35 -7.73
CA SER A 82 25.51 2.72 -8.07
C SER A 82 25.01 2.82 -9.50
N MET A 83 25.64 2.11 -10.44
CA MET A 83 25.23 2.09 -11.84
C MET A 83 23.97 1.25 -12.08
N ILE A 84 23.80 0.12 -11.37
CA ILE A 84 22.55 -0.67 -11.36
C ILE A 84 21.39 0.20 -10.83
N ALA A 85 21.61 0.93 -9.74
CA ALA A 85 20.63 1.87 -9.20
C ALA A 85 20.33 3.01 -10.20
N ALA A 86 21.33 3.44 -10.97
CA ALA A 86 21.13 4.46 -11.99
C ALA A 86 20.18 4.01 -13.10
N TYR A 87 20.34 2.79 -13.61
CA TYR A 87 19.40 2.21 -14.58
C TYR A 87 17.99 2.08 -14.01
N TRP A 88 17.87 1.69 -12.75
CA TRP A 88 16.59 1.67 -12.04
C TRP A 88 15.90 3.04 -12.05
N PHE A 89 16.58 4.12 -11.63
CA PHE A 89 15.97 5.46 -11.54
C PHE A 89 15.42 5.96 -12.88
N HIS A 90 15.91 5.40 -13.98
CA HIS A 90 15.55 5.76 -15.34
C HIS A 90 14.59 4.76 -16.01
N GLY A 91 14.08 3.78 -15.25
CA GLY A 91 13.11 2.79 -15.76
C GLY A 91 13.70 1.78 -16.74
N GLN A 92 15.02 1.62 -16.76
CA GLN A 92 15.76 0.72 -17.64
C GLN A 92 16.08 -0.59 -16.90
N GLY A 93 15.03 -1.33 -16.56
CA GLY A 93 15.16 -2.51 -15.72
C GLY A 93 15.85 -3.71 -16.40
N VAL A 94 15.77 -3.82 -17.72
CA VAL A 94 16.45 -4.90 -18.46
C VAL A 94 17.96 -4.67 -18.43
N GLU A 95 18.39 -3.44 -18.68
CA GLU A 95 19.79 -3.02 -18.64
C GLU A 95 20.37 -3.15 -17.22
N ALA A 96 19.58 -2.88 -16.18
CA ALA A 96 19.98 -3.12 -14.79
C ALA A 96 20.28 -4.61 -14.51
N VAL A 97 19.49 -5.52 -15.10
CA VAL A 97 19.69 -6.98 -14.99
C VAL A 97 20.93 -7.43 -15.76
N GLU A 98 21.10 -6.96 -17.00
CA GLU A 98 22.30 -7.25 -17.80
C GLU A 98 23.58 -6.79 -17.09
N LEU A 99 23.53 -5.62 -16.44
CA LEU A 99 24.66 -5.09 -15.69
C LEU A 99 24.97 -5.93 -14.44
N PHE A 100 23.95 -6.46 -13.77
CA PHE A 100 24.15 -7.41 -12.66
C PHE A 100 24.80 -8.72 -13.13
N GLU A 101 24.35 -9.28 -14.25
CA GLU A 101 24.97 -10.49 -14.81
C GLU A 101 26.45 -10.25 -15.18
N GLN A 102 26.78 -9.04 -15.64
CA GLN A 102 28.18 -8.67 -15.87
C GLN A 102 28.95 -8.52 -14.55
N MET A 103 28.37 -7.92 -13.52
CA MET A 103 28.97 -7.84 -12.17
C MET A 103 29.34 -9.23 -11.65
N GLU A 104 28.46 -10.23 -11.81
CA GLU A 104 28.74 -11.62 -11.43
C GLU A 104 29.89 -12.24 -12.24
N LYS A 105 29.97 -11.97 -13.55
CA LYS A 105 31.04 -12.48 -14.42
C LYS A 105 32.41 -11.91 -14.06
N GLU A 106 32.47 -10.68 -13.56
CA GLU A 106 33.69 -10.07 -13.03
C GLU A 106 34.08 -10.62 -11.64
N GLY A 107 33.29 -11.54 -11.07
CA GLY A 107 33.56 -12.17 -9.78
C GLY A 107 33.27 -11.27 -8.58
N LEU A 108 32.48 -10.21 -8.78
CA LEU A 108 32.09 -9.27 -7.74
C LEU A 108 30.86 -9.77 -7.00
N GLU A 109 30.90 -9.72 -5.66
CA GLU A 109 29.78 -10.15 -4.82
C GLU A 109 28.73 -9.02 -4.67
N PRO A 110 27.48 -9.25 -5.09
CA PRO A 110 26.36 -8.36 -4.83
C PRO A 110 26.12 -8.16 -3.35
N ASN A 111 25.67 -6.97 -2.97
CA ASN A 111 25.30 -6.64 -1.60
C ASN A 111 23.80 -6.35 -1.47
N ASP A 112 23.36 -6.06 -0.26
CA ASP A 112 21.98 -5.69 0.08
C ASP A 112 21.43 -4.58 -0.85
N PHE A 113 22.23 -3.53 -1.10
CA PHE A 113 21.84 -2.41 -1.95
C PHE A 113 21.75 -2.81 -3.44
N THR A 114 22.60 -3.73 -3.91
CA THR A 114 22.52 -4.29 -5.28
C THR A 114 21.16 -4.97 -5.48
N PHE A 115 20.77 -5.85 -4.57
CA PHE A 115 19.50 -6.57 -4.66
C PHE A 115 18.29 -5.65 -4.51
N LEU A 116 18.36 -4.68 -3.59
CA LEU A 116 17.30 -3.69 -3.46
C LEU A 116 17.07 -2.94 -4.79
N SER A 117 18.16 -2.52 -5.45
CA SER A 117 18.10 -1.81 -6.74
C SER A 117 17.50 -2.68 -7.85
N LEU A 118 17.84 -3.97 -7.90
CA LEU A 118 17.26 -4.92 -8.85
C LEU A 118 15.78 -5.20 -8.61
N LEU A 119 15.36 -5.36 -7.35
CA LEU A 119 13.95 -5.57 -7.01
C LEU A 119 13.11 -4.35 -7.36
N TYR A 120 13.65 -3.16 -7.11
CA TYR A 120 13.05 -1.92 -7.56
C TYR A 120 12.90 -1.92 -9.09
N ALA A 121 14.00 -2.12 -9.84
CA ALA A 121 14.00 -2.23 -11.30
C ALA A 121 12.92 -3.19 -11.81
N CYS A 122 12.82 -4.37 -11.22
CA CYS A 122 11.78 -5.34 -11.56
C CYS A 122 10.37 -4.80 -11.30
N SER A 123 10.14 -4.14 -10.16
CA SER A 123 8.82 -3.58 -9.80
C SER A 123 8.30 -2.58 -10.83
N HIS A 124 9.12 -1.59 -11.26
CA HIS A 124 8.60 -0.57 -12.19
C HIS A 124 8.57 -1.03 -13.64
N CYS A 125 9.40 -2.01 -14.02
CA CYS A 125 9.37 -2.59 -15.36
C CYS A 125 8.40 -3.77 -15.47
N GLY A 126 7.72 -4.15 -14.39
CA GLY A 126 6.76 -5.26 -14.39
C GLY A 126 7.41 -6.64 -14.58
N LEU A 127 8.70 -6.78 -14.27
CA LEU A 127 9.46 -8.03 -14.44
C LEU A 127 9.23 -8.97 -13.24
N LYS A 128 8.00 -9.46 -13.07
CA LYS A 128 7.55 -10.27 -11.92
C LYS A 128 8.48 -11.46 -11.65
N ASP A 129 8.70 -12.28 -12.66
CA ASP A 129 9.43 -13.54 -12.51
C ASP A 129 10.90 -13.30 -12.13
N LYS A 130 11.53 -12.30 -12.75
CA LYS A 130 12.89 -11.86 -12.43
C LYS A 130 13.01 -11.28 -11.02
N GLY A 131 12.04 -10.47 -10.58
CA GLY A 131 12.04 -9.92 -9.23
C GLY A 131 11.96 -11.02 -8.16
N LEU A 132 11.13 -12.04 -8.36
CA LEU A 132 11.05 -13.20 -7.46
C LEU A 132 12.33 -14.06 -7.52
N GLU A 133 12.93 -14.22 -8.69
CA GLU A 133 14.23 -14.89 -8.87
C GLU A 133 15.31 -14.18 -8.06
N PHE A 134 15.44 -12.85 -8.17
CA PHE A 134 16.42 -12.09 -7.40
C PHE A 134 16.19 -12.13 -5.89
N PHE A 135 14.92 -12.07 -5.45
CA PHE A 135 14.61 -12.18 -4.03
C PHE A 135 15.05 -13.53 -3.44
N LYS A 136 14.85 -14.63 -4.19
CA LYS A 136 15.35 -15.96 -3.79
C LYS A 136 16.87 -16.02 -3.86
N LEU A 137 17.47 -15.55 -4.95
CA LEU A 137 18.92 -15.55 -5.17
C LEU A 137 19.66 -14.83 -4.03
N MET A 138 19.16 -13.67 -3.60
CA MET A 138 19.63 -12.90 -2.46
C MET A 138 19.74 -13.75 -1.19
N THR A 139 18.71 -14.54 -0.89
CA THR A 139 18.63 -15.37 0.32
C THR A 139 19.39 -16.70 0.20
N GLU A 140 19.26 -17.40 -0.92
CA GLU A 140 19.71 -18.79 -1.07
C GLU A 140 21.18 -18.87 -1.47
N LYS A 141 21.61 -18.02 -2.42
CA LYS A 141 23.00 -18.02 -2.92
C LYS A 141 23.89 -17.11 -2.11
N TYR A 142 23.43 -15.89 -1.80
CA TYR A 142 24.25 -14.86 -1.16
C TYR A 142 24.04 -14.75 0.36
N GLY A 143 23.05 -15.44 0.92
CA GLY A 143 22.80 -15.43 2.37
C GLY A 143 22.44 -14.05 2.93
N ILE A 144 21.97 -13.12 2.10
CA ILE A 144 21.62 -11.76 2.51
C ILE A 144 20.20 -11.78 3.07
N ASN A 145 20.05 -11.35 4.32
CA ASN A 145 18.76 -11.38 5.00
C ASN A 145 17.85 -10.23 4.51
N PRO A 146 16.64 -10.48 4.00
CA PRO A 146 15.81 -9.43 3.44
C PRO A 146 15.29 -8.46 4.50
N GLY A 147 15.64 -7.19 4.36
CA GLY A 147 15.04 -6.09 5.13
C GLY A 147 13.62 -5.73 4.68
N VAL A 148 12.94 -4.87 5.45
CA VAL A 148 11.57 -4.40 5.16
C VAL A 148 11.43 -3.78 3.76
N GLN A 149 12.49 -3.10 3.28
CA GLN A 149 12.50 -2.49 1.95
C GLN A 149 12.41 -3.53 0.83
N HIS A 150 13.13 -4.66 0.95
CA HIS A 150 13.08 -5.76 -0.03
C HIS A 150 11.67 -6.35 -0.13
N TYR A 151 11.04 -6.64 1.01
CA TYR A 151 9.65 -7.10 1.05
C TYR A 151 8.68 -6.08 0.45
N THR A 152 8.89 -4.79 0.73
CA THR A 152 8.04 -3.72 0.18
C THR A 152 8.13 -3.69 -1.35
N CYS A 153 9.33 -3.84 -1.93
CA CYS A 153 9.51 -3.92 -3.39
C CYS A 153 8.82 -5.14 -4.00
N VAL A 154 8.94 -6.32 -3.38
CA VAL A 154 8.30 -7.54 -3.89
C VAL A 154 6.77 -7.45 -3.79
N VAL A 155 6.24 -6.87 -2.72
CA VAL A 155 4.80 -6.63 -2.55
C VAL A 155 4.28 -5.64 -3.59
N ASP A 156 5.01 -4.55 -3.85
CA ASP A 156 4.68 -3.60 -4.93
C ASP A 156 4.67 -4.29 -6.30
N LEU A 157 5.70 -5.08 -6.60
CA LEU A 157 5.82 -5.85 -7.85
C LEU A 157 4.65 -6.81 -8.04
N LEU A 158 4.34 -7.64 -7.03
CA LEU A 158 3.25 -8.61 -7.08
C LEU A 158 1.89 -7.92 -7.16
N GLY A 159 1.71 -6.83 -6.42
CA GLY A 159 0.50 -6.02 -6.45
C GLY A 159 0.23 -5.44 -7.84
N ARG A 160 1.27 -4.85 -8.47
CA ARG A 160 1.18 -4.29 -9.84
C ARG A 160 0.96 -5.37 -10.90
N ALA A 161 1.47 -6.57 -10.67
CA ALA A 161 1.21 -7.73 -11.52
C ALA A 161 -0.17 -8.37 -11.29
N GLY A 162 -0.99 -7.87 -10.34
CA GLY A 162 -2.30 -8.42 -10.00
C GLY A 162 -2.27 -9.68 -9.12
N CYS A 163 -1.10 -10.14 -8.68
CA CYS A 163 -0.90 -11.31 -7.85
C CYS A 163 -1.16 -11.00 -6.35
N LEU A 164 -2.36 -10.53 -6.01
CA LEU A 164 -2.68 -10.00 -4.67
C LEU A 164 -2.53 -11.04 -3.55
N ASN A 165 -2.90 -12.29 -3.80
CA ASN A 165 -2.77 -13.37 -2.81
C ASN A 165 -1.30 -13.67 -2.50
N GLU A 166 -0.43 -13.64 -3.51
CA GLU A 166 1.02 -13.81 -3.33
C GLU A 166 1.60 -12.60 -2.58
N ALA A 167 1.15 -11.38 -2.91
CA ALA A 167 1.57 -10.17 -2.22
C ALA A 167 1.18 -10.20 -0.74
N GLU A 168 -0.04 -10.63 -0.40
CA GLU A 168 -0.47 -10.80 0.99
C GLU A 168 0.35 -11.87 1.71
N ALA A 169 0.60 -13.02 1.07
CA ALA A 169 1.42 -14.08 1.61
C ALA A 169 2.85 -13.59 1.92
N MET A 170 3.42 -12.74 1.05
CA MET A 170 4.73 -12.11 1.28
C MET A 170 4.74 -11.18 2.49
N ILE A 171 3.68 -10.41 2.73
CA ILE A 171 3.58 -9.57 3.95
C ILE A 171 3.51 -10.45 5.20
N ARG A 172 2.75 -11.54 5.15
CA ARG A 172 2.57 -12.46 6.28
C ARG A 172 3.82 -13.28 6.60
N SER A 173 4.67 -13.55 5.61
CA SER A 173 5.94 -14.28 5.80
C SER A 173 7.08 -13.41 6.37
N MET A 174 6.86 -12.10 6.53
CA MET A 174 7.89 -11.20 7.06
C MET A 174 8.26 -11.55 8.51
N PRO A 175 9.56 -11.63 8.85
CA PRO A 175 10.02 -11.90 10.21
C PRO A 175 9.78 -10.73 11.18
N VAL A 176 9.56 -9.52 10.66
CA VAL A 176 9.20 -8.31 11.42
C VAL A 176 7.76 -7.95 11.09
N LYS A 177 6.94 -7.61 12.10
CA LYS A 177 5.55 -7.18 11.90
C LYS A 177 5.50 -6.07 10.85
N GLY A 178 4.83 -6.34 9.72
CA GLY A 178 4.68 -5.38 8.64
C GLY A 178 4.06 -4.08 9.16
N ASP A 179 4.81 -2.99 9.03
CA ASP A 179 4.32 -1.65 9.37
C ASP A 179 3.21 -1.20 8.43
N SER A 180 2.46 -0.16 8.84
CA SER A 180 1.37 0.41 8.03
C SER A 180 1.78 0.79 6.59
N ILE A 181 3.08 0.95 6.33
CA ILE A 181 3.65 1.28 5.02
C ILE A 181 3.45 0.12 4.02
N ILE A 182 3.70 -1.14 4.40
CA ILE A 182 3.64 -2.24 3.42
C ILE A 182 2.21 -2.55 2.96
N TRP A 183 1.25 -2.44 3.89
CA TRP A 183 -0.18 -2.54 3.57
C TRP A 183 -0.65 -1.37 2.70
N LYS A 184 -0.11 -0.15 2.91
CA LYS A 184 -0.37 1.00 2.02
C LYS A 184 0.22 0.77 0.63
N THR A 185 1.39 0.14 0.52
CA THR A 185 1.98 -0.24 -0.77
C THR A 185 1.05 -1.20 -1.52
N LEU A 186 0.57 -2.25 -0.86
CA LEU A 186 -0.40 -3.18 -1.47
C LEU A 186 -1.70 -2.46 -1.88
N LEU A 187 -2.26 -1.60 -1.04
CA LEU A 187 -3.45 -0.79 -1.39
C LEU A 187 -3.21 0.12 -2.60
N SER A 188 -2.04 0.73 -2.71
CA SER A 188 -1.68 1.56 -3.86
C SER A 188 -1.58 0.74 -5.15
N ALA A 189 -1.03 -0.48 -5.07
CA ALA A 189 -0.99 -1.37 -6.21
C ALA A 189 -2.40 -1.84 -6.63
N CYS A 190 -3.26 -2.19 -5.67
CA CYS A 190 -4.68 -2.48 -5.93
C CYS A 190 -5.42 -1.30 -6.59
N ARG A 191 -5.09 -0.06 -6.21
CA ARG A 191 -5.64 1.14 -6.86
C ARG A 191 -5.28 1.19 -8.34
N GLN A 192 -4.00 1.00 -8.68
CA GLN A 192 -3.55 1.00 -10.07
C GLN A 192 -4.22 -0.12 -10.88
N VAL A 193 -4.31 -1.33 -10.31
CA VAL A 193 -5.01 -2.45 -10.96
C VAL A 193 -6.47 -2.09 -11.23
N ALA A 194 -7.17 -1.51 -10.25
CA ALA A 194 -8.57 -1.08 -10.43
C ALA A 194 -8.73 0.02 -11.48
N GLU A 195 -7.80 0.98 -11.56
CA GLU A 195 -7.79 2.01 -12.61
C GLU A 195 -7.59 1.41 -14.01
N GLU A 196 -6.69 0.44 -14.17
CA GLU A 196 -6.48 -0.26 -15.44
C GLU A 196 -7.68 -1.14 -15.83
N VAL A 197 -8.28 -1.85 -14.88
CA VAL A 197 -9.51 -2.62 -15.12
C VAL A 197 -10.61 -1.69 -15.65
N LEU A 198 -10.79 -0.49 -15.09
CA LEU A 198 -11.81 0.46 -15.57
C LEU A 198 -11.53 1.07 -16.95
N LYS A 199 -10.28 1.03 -17.42
CA LYS A 199 -9.95 1.39 -18.81
C LYS A 199 -10.38 0.29 -19.78
N LEU A 200 -10.25 -0.97 -19.38
CA LEU A 200 -10.59 -2.15 -20.18
C LEU A 200 -12.09 -2.48 -20.12
N ASP A 201 -12.65 -2.48 -18.92
CA ASP A 201 -14.05 -2.70 -18.61
C ASP A 201 -14.60 -1.51 -17.77
N PRO A 202 -15.10 -0.46 -18.44
CA PRO A 202 -15.74 0.68 -17.79
C PRO A 202 -16.98 0.34 -16.95
N GLN A 203 -17.53 -0.88 -17.09
CA GLN A 203 -18.74 -1.35 -16.41
C GLN A 203 -18.44 -2.19 -15.16
N ASP A 204 -17.17 -2.47 -14.84
CA ASP A 204 -16.82 -3.23 -13.64
C ASP A 204 -17.15 -2.46 -12.35
N SER A 205 -18.21 -2.89 -11.67
CA SER A 205 -18.69 -2.22 -10.46
C SER A 205 -17.74 -2.41 -9.26
N ALA A 206 -16.99 -3.52 -9.22
CA ALA A 206 -16.07 -3.83 -8.13
C ALA A 206 -14.90 -2.84 -8.06
N SER A 207 -14.33 -2.48 -9.22
CA SER A 207 -13.22 -1.54 -9.31
C SER A 207 -13.59 -0.13 -8.86
N TYR A 208 -14.77 0.40 -9.22
CA TYR A 208 -15.23 1.69 -8.68
C TYR A 208 -15.39 1.66 -7.15
N VAL A 209 -15.94 0.58 -6.61
CA VAL A 209 -16.12 0.43 -5.15
C VAL A 209 -14.77 0.35 -4.45
N LEU A 210 -13.83 -0.41 -5.01
CA LEU A 210 -12.46 -0.52 -4.49
C LEU A 210 -11.77 0.85 -4.47
N LEU A 211 -11.80 1.60 -5.58
CA LEU A 211 -11.22 2.94 -5.68
C LEU A 211 -11.84 3.92 -4.68
N ALA A 212 -13.17 3.91 -4.53
CA ALA A 212 -13.87 4.75 -3.57
C ALA A 212 -13.46 4.41 -2.12
N ASN A 213 -13.33 3.13 -1.78
CA ASN A 213 -12.90 2.69 -0.45
C ASN A 213 -11.44 3.09 -0.17
N ILE A 214 -10.56 2.96 -1.17
CA ILE A 214 -9.15 3.38 -1.06
C ILE A 214 -9.07 4.89 -0.82
N HIS A 215 -9.76 5.72 -1.61
CA HIS A 215 -9.79 7.17 -1.40
C HIS A 215 -10.41 7.59 -0.06
N ALA A 216 -11.44 6.89 0.41
CA ALA A 216 -12.03 7.12 1.72
C ALA A 216 -11.03 6.83 2.85
N SER A 217 -10.23 5.77 2.72
CA SER A 217 -9.15 5.44 3.67
C SER A 217 -8.06 6.51 3.72
N GLU A 218 -7.79 7.18 2.58
CA GLU A 218 -6.88 8.32 2.46
C GLU A 218 -7.53 9.67 2.86
N LYS A 219 -8.79 9.68 3.33
CA LYS A 219 -9.58 10.88 3.66
C LYS A 219 -9.79 11.85 2.48
N LYS A 220 -9.67 11.37 1.24
CA LYS A 220 -9.86 12.17 0.01
C LYS A 220 -11.32 12.13 -0.45
N TRP A 221 -12.21 12.81 0.27
CA TRP A 221 -13.66 12.79 -0.02
C TRP A 221 -14.03 13.37 -1.39
N HIS A 222 -13.24 14.31 -1.91
CA HIS A 222 -13.42 14.84 -3.27
C HIS A 222 -13.27 13.73 -4.32
N SER A 223 -12.20 12.94 -4.24
CA SER A 223 -11.95 11.81 -5.15
C SER A 223 -13.00 10.71 -5.00
N VAL A 224 -13.51 10.46 -3.79
CA VAL A 224 -14.65 9.54 -3.58
C VAL A 224 -15.89 10.02 -4.35
N SER A 225 -16.18 11.32 -4.29
CA SER A 225 -17.31 11.92 -5.02
C SER A 225 -17.12 11.82 -6.54
N GLU A 226 -15.91 12.05 -7.05
CA GLU A 226 -15.58 11.93 -8.47
C GLU A 226 -15.74 10.49 -9.00
N VAL A 227 -15.23 9.50 -8.26
CA VAL A 227 -15.36 8.08 -8.61
C VAL A 227 -16.83 7.67 -8.65
N ARG A 228 -17.63 8.08 -7.65
CA ARG A 228 -19.08 7.81 -7.62
C ARG A 228 -19.85 8.54 -8.72
N LYS A 229 -19.50 9.79 -9.02
CA LYS A 229 -20.06 10.54 -10.13
C LYS A 229 -19.79 9.83 -11.46
N THR A 230 -18.57 9.37 -11.67
CA THR A 230 -18.20 8.62 -12.88
C THR A 230 -18.99 7.32 -13.00
N MET A 231 -19.18 6.61 -11.89
CA MET A 231 -19.99 5.40 -11.82
C MET A 231 -21.46 5.67 -12.21
N ARG A 232 -22.04 6.80 -11.75
CA ARG A 232 -23.40 7.26 -12.14
C ARG A 232 -23.49 7.66 -13.61
N ASP A 233 -22.56 8.47 -14.09
CA ASP A 233 -22.54 8.96 -15.48
C ASP A 233 -22.47 7.79 -16.47
N ARG A 234 -21.81 6.70 -16.08
CA ARG A 234 -21.70 5.45 -16.86
C ARG A 234 -22.80 4.43 -16.58
N ARG A 235 -23.75 4.74 -15.69
CA ARG A 235 -24.89 3.89 -15.27
C ARG A 235 -24.47 2.53 -14.71
N VAL A 236 -23.28 2.47 -14.11
CA VAL A 236 -22.76 1.26 -13.49
C VAL A 236 -23.49 1.03 -12.18
N LYS A 237 -24.21 -0.08 -12.07
CA LYS A 237 -24.89 -0.46 -10.83
C LYS A 237 -23.97 -1.31 -9.99
N LYS A 238 -23.87 -0.99 -8.70
CA LYS A 238 -23.18 -1.83 -7.72
C LYS A 238 -23.97 -3.12 -7.52
N GLU A 239 -23.29 -4.25 -7.54
CA GLU A 239 -23.87 -5.51 -7.08
C GLU A 239 -24.09 -5.45 -5.54
N PRO A 240 -25.32 -5.61 -5.04
CA PRO A 240 -25.56 -5.68 -3.61
C PRO A 240 -24.81 -6.89 -3.04
N GLY A 241 -24.09 -6.72 -1.94
CA GLY A 241 -23.55 -7.87 -1.22
C GLY A 241 -24.70 -8.76 -0.74
N GLU A 242 -24.49 -10.09 -0.69
CA GLU A 242 -25.50 -11.09 -0.30
C GLU A 242 -26.36 -10.65 0.90
N PRO A 243 -25.80 -10.11 2.01
CA PRO A 243 -26.62 -9.72 3.17
C PRO A 243 -27.58 -8.56 2.88
N THR A 244 -27.21 -7.62 2.00
CA THR A 244 -28.06 -6.47 1.67
C THR A 244 -29.19 -6.87 0.72
N ALA A 245 -28.91 -7.80 -0.21
CA ALA A 245 -29.94 -8.39 -1.07
C ALA A 245 -30.97 -9.17 -0.25
N GLU A 246 -30.50 -9.98 0.70
CA GLU A 246 -31.33 -10.79 1.58
C GLU A 246 -32.18 -9.92 2.53
N MET A 247 -31.61 -8.87 3.12
CA MET A 247 -32.37 -7.88 3.89
C MET A 247 -33.48 -7.23 3.08
N LYS A 248 -33.18 -6.78 1.84
CA LYS A 248 -34.19 -6.17 0.96
C LYS A 248 -35.29 -7.17 0.59
N PHE A 249 -34.96 -8.45 0.41
CA PHE A 249 -35.94 -9.52 0.20
C PHE A 249 -36.89 -9.68 1.41
N HIS A 250 -36.37 -9.53 2.63
CA HIS A 250 -37.15 -9.54 3.87
C HIS A 250 -37.78 -8.18 4.22
N GLY A 251 -37.90 -7.26 3.24
CA GLY A 251 -38.65 -6.02 3.41
C GLY A 251 -37.87 -4.86 4.05
N TYR A 252 -36.54 -4.95 4.15
CA TYR A 252 -35.73 -3.83 4.59
C TYR A 252 -35.76 -2.69 3.57
N VAL A 253 -36.23 -1.51 4.01
CA VAL A 253 -36.20 -0.26 3.24
C VAL A 253 -35.33 0.75 3.98
N PRO A 254 -34.23 1.25 3.39
CA PRO A 254 -33.38 2.22 4.04
C PRO A 254 -34.11 3.56 4.27
N ASP A 255 -34.01 4.09 5.49
CA ASP A 255 -34.60 5.38 5.83
C ASP A 255 -33.67 6.54 5.44
N THR A 256 -33.72 6.92 4.16
CA THR A 256 -32.88 7.97 3.55
C THR A 256 -33.08 9.35 4.16
N ILE A 257 -34.20 9.59 4.85
CA ILE A 257 -34.49 10.86 5.55
C ILE A 257 -33.52 11.07 6.72
N LEU A 258 -32.97 10.00 7.30
CA LEU A 258 -32.01 10.05 8.40
C LEU A 258 -30.58 10.44 7.97
N VAL A 259 -30.33 10.63 6.67
CA VAL A 259 -29.05 11.11 6.16
C VAL A 259 -29.18 12.59 5.82
N LEU A 260 -28.71 13.43 6.74
CA LEU A 260 -28.77 14.89 6.64
C LEU A 260 -27.76 15.48 5.64
N HIS A 261 -26.85 14.65 5.11
CA HIS A 261 -25.92 15.09 4.08
C HIS A 261 -26.67 15.29 2.75
N ASP A 262 -26.37 16.40 2.09
CA ASP A 262 -26.89 16.72 0.76
C ASP A 262 -26.24 15.79 -0.28
N MET A 263 -26.89 14.64 -0.46
CA MET A 263 -26.47 13.50 -1.26
C MET A 263 -27.69 12.94 -1.96
N ASP A 264 -27.48 12.28 -3.11
CA ASP A 264 -28.58 11.60 -3.80
C ASP A 264 -29.14 10.43 -2.98
N ASN A 265 -30.35 9.97 -3.29
CA ASN A 265 -31.01 8.92 -2.51
C ASN A 265 -30.23 7.60 -2.53
N GLU A 266 -29.51 7.28 -3.62
CA GLU A 266 -28.68 6.09 -3.71
C GLU A 266 -27.47 6.17 -2.77
N GLU A 267 -26.83 7.34 -2.64
CA GLU A 267 -25.76 7.61 -1.70
C GLU A 267 -26.22 7.61 -0.24
N LYS A 268 -27.44 8.08 0.01
CA LYS A 268 -28.08 7.98 1.34
C LYS A 268 -28.33 6.53 1.71
N GLU A 269 -28.90 5.72 0.81
CA GLU A 269 -29.06 4.27 1.00
C GLU A 269 -27.71 3.57 1.25
N TYR A 270 -26.67 3.97 0.52
CA TYR A 270 -25.32 3.46 0.70
C TYR A 270 -24.77 3.78 2.09
N SER A 271 -24.86 5.04 2.52
CA SER A 271 -24.39 5.48 3.84
C SER A 271 -25.07 4.70 4.97
N LEU A 272 -26.39 4.48 4.84
CA LEU A 272 -27.19 3.68 5.76
C LEU A 272 -26.75 2.21 5.78
N SER A 273 -26.45 1.64 4.62
CA SER A 273 -26.01 0.24 4.49
C SER A 273 -24.62 -0.01 5.07
N HIS A 274 -23.74 1.00 5.06
CA HIS A 274 -22.35 0.91 5.55
C HIS A 274 -22.15 1.58 6.91
N ARG A 275 -23.22 1.83 7.68
CA ARG A 275 -23.09 2.27 9.06
C ARG A 275 -22.30 1.22 9.85
N SER A 276 -21.43 1.71 10.74
CA SER A 276 -20.51 0.89 11.53
C SER A 276 -21.17 -0.31 12.20
N GLU A 277 -22.42 -0.18 12.64
CA GLU A 277 -23.20 -1.22 13.30
C GLU A 277 -23.55 -2.37 12.37
N LYS A 278 -23.98 -2.07 11.13
CA LYS A 278 -24.34 -3.11 10.15
C LYS A 278 -23.10 -3.83 9.64
N MET A 279 -22.01 -3.08 9.43
CA MET A 279 -20.71 -3.66 9.07
C MET A 279 -20.16 -4.55 10.19
N ALA A 280 -20.29 -4.15 11.45
CA ALA A 280 -19.88 -4.95 12.59
C ALA A 280 -20.68 -6.27 12.68
N ILE A 281 -21.99 -6.23 12.44
CA ILE A 281 -22.85 -7.42 12.45
C ILE A 281 -22.54 -8.33 11.26
N ALA A 282 -22.40 -7.78 10.06
CA ALA A 282 -22.03 -8.55 8.88
C ALA A 282 -20.68 -9.24 9.09
N PHE A 283 -19.67 -8.52 9.59
CA PHE A 283 -18.37 -9.08 9.92
C PHE A 283 -18.47 -10.19 10.97
N ALA A 284 -19.21 -9.97 12.05
CA ALA A 284 -19.42 -10.99 13.08
C ALA A 284 -20.13 -12.22 12.51
N LEU A 285 -21.17 -12.08 11.71
CA LEU A 285 -21.88 -13.21 11.10
C LEU A 285 -21.01 -14.04 10.15
N MET A 286 -20.08 -13.39 9.43
CA MET A 286 -19.14 -14.06 8.53
C MET A 286 -18.01 -14.79 9.27
N ASN A 287 -17.58 -14.26 10.42
CA ASN A 287 -16.38 -14.75 11.12
C ASN A 287 -16.70 -15.57 12.38
N THR A 288 -17.95 -15.62 12.81
CA THR A 288 -18.38 -16.43 13.96
C THR A 288 -19.11 -17.71 13.53
N PRO A 289 -18.85 -18.85 14.23
CA PRO A 289 -19.59 -20.09 14.02
C PRO A 289 -21.11 -19.94 14.23
N ALA A 290 -21.86 -20.89 13.69
CA ALA A 290 -23.31 -20.92 13.89
C ALA A 290 -23.69 -21.17 15.35
N GLY A 291 -24.71 -20.47 15.83
CA GLY A 291 -25.19 -20.53 17.21
C GLY A 291 -24.42 -19.66 18.20
N THR A 292 -23.29 -19.05 17.82
CA THR A 292 -22.52 -18.17 18.69
C THR A 292 -23.25 -16.83 18.89
N PRO A 293 -23.55 -16.41 20.14
CA PRO A 293 -24.15 -15.11 20.41
C PRO A 293 -23.23 -13.97 19.96
N ILE A 294 -23.76 -13.04 19.17
CA ILE A 294 -23.03 -11.86 18.70
C ILE A 294 -23.42 -10.67 19.57
N ARG A 295 -22.44 -10.08 20.28
CA ARG A 295 -22.63 -8.85 21.05
C ARG A 295 -22.03 -7.67 20.30
N VAL A 296 -22.87 -6.71 19.91
CA VAL A 296 -22.42 -5.44 19.32
C VAL A 296 -22.57 -4.34 20.35
N MET A 297 -21.44 -3.79 20.82
CA MET A 297 -21.41 -2.68 21.76
C MET A 297 -21.15 -1.38 21.02
N LYS A 298 -22.01 -0.37 21.22
CA LYS A 298 -21.81 0.98 20.69
C LYS A 298 -21.95 2.00 21.82
N ASN A 299 -21.03 2.96 21.90
CA ASN A 299 -21.02 4.04 22.89
C ASN A 299 -22.00 5.19 22.56
N LEU A 300 -22.83 5.05 21.53
CA LEU A 300 -23.78 6.05 21.03
C LEU A 300 -25.11 5.40 20.67
N ARG A 301 -26.18 6.20 20.67
CA ARG A 301 -27.54 5.77 20.30
C ARG A 301 -27.55 5.16 18.90
N ILE A 302 -28.16 3.96 18.78
CA ILE A 302 -28.42 3.30 17.50
C ILE A 302 -29.54 4.07 16.79
N CYS A 303 -29.35 4.38 15.50
CA CYS A 303 -30.39 5.07 14.72
C CYS A 303 -31.53 4.10 14.37
N ASN A 304 -32.71 4.65 14.06
CA ASN A 304 -33.89 3.86 13.73
C ASN A 304 -33.65 2.88 12.55
N ASP A 305 -32.96 3.34 11.51
CA ASP A 305 -32.59 2.52 10.36
C ASP A 305 -31.65 1.33 10.70
N CYS A 306 -30.66 1.55 11.59
CA CYS A 306 -29.83 0.46 12.10
C CYS A 306 -30.67 -0.51 12.94
N HIS A 307 -31.59 -0.01 13.77
CA HIS A 307 -32.47 -0.84 14.58
C HIS A 307 -33.36 -1.76 13.72
N VAL A 308 -34.00 -1.22 12.69
CA VAL A 308 -34.83 -1.99 11.75
C VAL A 308 -33.99 -3.03 11.00
N ALA A 309 -32.80 -2.65 10.53
CA ALA A 309 -31.88 -3.57 9.89
C ALA A 309 -31.48 -4.74 10.79
N ILE A 310 -31.13 -4.47 12.05
CA ILE A 310 -30.72 -5.48 13.03
C ILE A 310 -31.85 -6.49 13.27
N LYS A 311 -33.08 -6.00 13.40
CA LYS A 311 -34.27 -6.84 13.55
C LYS A 311 -34.45 -7.79 12.36
N ILE A 312 -34.38 -7.27 11.14
CA ILE A 312 -34.51 -8.09 9.93
C ILE A 312 -33.37 -9.10 9.82
N ILE A 313 -32.13 -8.70 10.13
CA ILE A 313 -30.97 -9.61 10.15
C ILE A 313 -31.16 -10.74 11.19
N SER A 314 -31.77 -10.45 12.34
CA SER A 314 -32.08 -11.48 13.34
C SER A 314 -33.19 -12.44 12.89
N GLU A 315 -34.15 -11.97 12.09
CA GLU A 315 -35.26 -12.78 11.56
C GLU A 315 -34.86 -13.63 10.35
N ILE A 316 -33.88 -13.19 9.55
CA ILE A 316 -33.35 -13.96 8.40
C ILE A 316 -32.63 -15.24 8.86
N LYS A 317 -31.97 -15.20 10.01
CA LYS A 317 -31.19 -16.32 10.57
C LYS A 317 -31.87 -16.92 11.81
N ILE A 318 -33.05 -17.52 11.64
CA ILE A 318 -33.70 -18.39 12.66
C ILE A 318 -32.97 -19.75 12.76
N GLU A 319 -31.64 -19.71 12.95
CA GLU A 319 -30.81 -20.79 13.50
C GLU A 319 -29.61 -20.24 14.29
N ARG A 320 -29.47 -18.92 14.43
CA ARG A 320 -28.46 -18.30 15.30
C ARG A 320 -29.16 -17.30 16.22
N LEU A 321 -29.26 -17.62 17.51
CA LEU A 321 -29.83 -16.75 18.54
C LEU A 321 -29.19 -15.35 18.52
N LEU A 322 -29.87 -14.38 17.90
CA LEU A 322 -29.70 -12.96 18.17
C LEU A 322 -30.73 -12.62 19.26
N CYS A 323 -30.22 -12.20 20.40
CA CYS A 323 -30.90 -12.17 21.70
C CYS A 323 -32.30 -11.50 21.68
N GLU A 324 -33.29 -12.21 22.23
CA GLU A 324 -34.69 -11.79 22.44
C GLU A 324 -34.90 -10.75 23.57
N THR A 325 -33.87 -10.12 24.14
CA THR A 325 -34.03 -9.22 25.31
C THR A 325 -33.44 -7.83 25.10
N LEU A 326 -34.00 -7.09 24.15
CA LEU A 326 -33.80 -5.63 24.03
C LEU A 326 -35.09 -4.82 23.99
N VAL A 327 -36.25 -5.49 24.13
CA VAL A 327 -37.56 -4.80 24.18
C VAL A 327 -37.94 -4.41 25.62
N ASP A 328 -37.46 -5.12 26.66
CA ASP A 328 -37.92 -4.86 28.04
C ASP A 328 -36.88 -4.19 28.97
N PHE A 329 -35.60 -4.08 28.60
CA PHE A 329 -34.56 -3.57 29.51
C PHE A 329 -34.19 -2.08 29.35
N ILE A 330 -34.71 -1.38 28.33
CA ILE A 330 -34.39 0.06 28.09
C ILE A 330 -35.39 1.00 28.82
N ILE A 331 -36.39 0.48 29.55
CA ILE A 331 -37.35 1.31 30.29
C ILE A 331 -36.90 1.66 31.72
N SER A 332 -35.87 1.02 32.28
CA SER A 332 -35.46 1.24 33.68
C SER A 332 -33.97 1.58 33.82
N GLU A 333 -33.69 2.87 33.87
CA GLU A 333 -32.54 3.52 34.52
C GLU A 333 -31.10 3.20 34.09
N MET A 334 -30.42 4.28 33.68
CA MET A 334 -28.99 4.46 33.82
C MET A 334 -28.61 4.35 35.30
N GLU A 335 -27.71 3.43 35.65
CA GLU A 335 -26.58 3.66 36.57
C GLU A 335 -25.74 2.38 36.75
N ASN A 336 -24.46 2.45 36.38
CA ASN A 336 -23.31 1.64 36.82
C ASN A 336 -23.32 0.08 36.81
N VAL A 337 -22.41 -0.45 35.96
CA VAL A 337 -21.45 -1.55 36.22
C VAL A 337 -21.92 -3.02 36.24
N LEU A 338 -21.20 -3.85 35.45
CA LEU A 338 -20.95 -5.32 35.46
C LEU A 338 -21.96 -6.26 36.15
N VAL A 339 -22.39 -7.33 35.44
CA VAL A 339 -22.15 -8.75 35.81
C VAL A 339 -22.77 -9.72 34.77
N GLU A 340 -22.08 -10.85 34.66
CA GLU A 340 -22.22 -12.10 33.90
C GLU A 340 -23.38 -12.97 34.48
N ILE A 341 -24.20 -13.78 33.77
CA ILE A 341 -24.03 -15.24 33.52
C ILE A 341 -25.41 -15.91 33.18
N ILE A 342 -25.38 -16.83 32.19
CA ILE A 342 -26.02 -18.17 32.05
C ILE A 342 -27.54 -18.39 32.31
N GLY A 343 -28.24 -18.83 31.24
CA GLY A 343 -29.03 -20.09 31.18
C GLY A 343 -30.41 -20.17 31.85
N ASP A 344 -31.41 -20.42 30.99
CA ASP A 344 -32.69 -21.12 31.20
C ASP A 344 -33.35 -21.13 32.60
N ARG A 345 -34.32 -20.24 32.81
CA ARG A 345 -35.74 -20.53 33.13
C ARG A 345 -36.45 -19.30 33.68
N VAL A 346 -37.64 -19.06 33.15
CA VAL A 346 -38.63 -18.06 33.57
C VAL A 346 -39.11 -18.31 35.01
N PHE A 347 -39.19 -17.28 35.85
CA PHE A 347 -40.35 -17.01 36.72
C PHE A 347 -40.38 -15.54 37.16
N ALA A 348 -41.57 -14.95 37.08
CA ALA A 348 -41.89 -13.57 37.43
C ALA A 348 -41.86 -13.31 38.95
N ALA A 349 -41.49 -12.09 39.36
CA ALA A 349 -42.06 -11.44 40.53
C ALA A 349 -41.83 -9.91 40.46
N THR A 350 -42.95 -9.21 40.39
CA THR A 350 -43.20 -7.79 40.65
C THR A 350 -42.42 -7.19 41.83
N LEU A 351 -41.83 -6.01 41.61
CA LEU A 351 -42.27 -4.75 42.22
C LEU A 351 -41.64 -3.56 41.49
#